data_AF-A0A2G2ZRD0-F1
#
_entry.id   AF-A0A2G2ZRD0-F1
#
_cell.length_a   1.000
_cell.length_b   1.000
_cell.length_c   1.000
_cell.angle_alpha   90.00
_cell.angle_beta   90.00
_cell.angle_gamma   90.00
#
_symmetry.space_group_name_H-M   'P 1'
#
loop_
_entity.id
_entity.type
_entity.pdbx_description
1 polymer ?
#
loop_
_entity_poly.entity_id
_entity_poly.type
_entity_poly.pdbx_seq_one_letter_code
_entity_poly.pdbx_strand_id
1 'polypeptide(L)'
;MEEDWGDIFRSIQNFVSPEQEIAEEIRDIGADNEDYVNRMLGRENRIAIAGLTSCLPSRIMHHGWLLQVRNTAIDNIVTIGGPFGVRQITIYAAVTYVDRFLSVMPIKNERFRIPVLLGMACLNLASEVLERYEHQVDLSEYEKFADYDETTIMDMTDHVIHQFGETVTCVTPIQFTKYFLSRFCRDNTRTEYARIKTVHVIMSTLGDVRLMSLRPFIVGLAATLLASNPNILNEGQIATEISALPPNWLIPL
;
A
#
# COMPACT_ATOMS: atom_id res chain seq x y z
N MET A 1 9.39 23.51 -12.00
CA MET A 1 10.49 22.68 -11.48
C MET A 1 10.04 21.25 -11.72
N GLU A 2 10.76 20.49 -12.54
CA GLU A 2 10.56 19.04 -12.61
C GLU A 2 10.91 18.49 -11.24
N GLU A 3 9.90 18.03 -10.49
CA GLU A 3 10.11 17.29 -9.25
C GLU A 3 10.89 16.01 -9.60
N ASP A 4 12.01 15.77 -8.90
CA ASP A 4 12.88 14.62 -9.15
C ASP A 4 12.23 13.34 -8.60
N TRP A 5 11.26 12.83 -9.37
CA TRP A 5 10.62 11.54 -9.14
C TRP A 5 11.62 10.40 -9.01
N GLY A 6 12.79 10.55 -9.64
CA GLY A 6 13.86 9.55 -9.62
C GLY A 6 14.30 9.23 -8.20
N ASP A 7 14.35 10.21 -7.30
CA ASP A 7 14.82 10.01 -5.94
C ASP A 7 13.76 9.38 -5.02
N ILE A 8 12.47 9.71 -5.20
CA ILE A 8 11.36 9.02 -4.51
C ILE A 8 11.29 7.56 -4.97
N PHE A 9 11.31 7.33 -6.29
CA PHE A 9 11.29 5.96 -6.83
C PHE A 9 12.53 5.16 -6.43
N ARG A 10 13.73 5.77 -6.43
CA ARG A 10 14.95 5.13 -5.92
C ARG A 10 14.86 4.85 -4.43
N SER A 11 14.27 5.76 -3.64
CA SER A 11 14.11 5.56 -2.21
C SER A 11 13.15 4.42 -1.91
N ILE A 12 12.04 4.32 -2.65
CA ILE A 12 11.09 3.19 -2.60
C ILE A 12 11.72 1.89 -3.14
N GLN A 13 12.58 1.95 -4.16
CA GLN A 13 13.28 0.77 -4.70
C GLN A 13 14.40 0.28 -3.78
N ASN A 14 15.13 1.18 -3.12
CA ASN A 14 16.17 0.86 -2.13
C ASN A 14 15.59 0.58 -0.74
N PHE A 15 14.25 0.55 -0.63
CA PHE A 15 13.52 0.62 0.62
C PHE A 15 13.49 -0.69 1.43
N VAL A 16 13.77 -1.81 0.78
CA VAL A 16 13.58 -3.12 1.39
C VAL A 16 14.75 -3.43 2.32
N SER A 17 14.55 -3.34 3.63
CA SER A 17 15.50 -3.84 4.61
C SER A 17 15.38 -5.36 4.74
N PRO A 18 16.49 -6.10 4.97
CA PRO A 18 16.42 -7.53 5.25
C PRO A 18 15.52 -7.88 6.44
N GLU A 19 15.41 -7.00 7.45
CA GLU A 19 14.53 -7.24 8.58
C GLU A 19 13.04 -7.22 8.19
N GLN A 20 12.64 -6.36 7.26
CA GLN A 20 11.27 -6.30 6.76
C GLN A 20 10.90 -7.54 5.93
N GLU A 21 11.82 -8.06 5.11
CA GLU A 21 11.60 -9.30 4.35
C GLU A 21 11.37 -10.50 5.28
N ILE A 22 12.17 -10.59 6.34
CA ILE A 22 12.06 -11.62 7.38
C ILE A 22 10.75 -11.46 8.15
N ALA A 23 10.35 -10.24 8.50
CA ALA A 23 9.11 -9.99 9.22
C ALA A 23 7.85 -10.37 8.40
N GLU A 24 7.89 -10.17 7.08
CA GLU A 24 6.85 -10.61 6.14
C GLU A 24 6.87 -12.13 5.91
N GLU A 25 8.02 -12.80 6.08
CA GLU A 25 8.14 -14.26 5.98
C GLU A 25 7.61 -14.98 7.24
N ILE A 26 7.97 -14.47 8.42
CA ILE A 26 7.61 -15.07 9.71
C ILE A 26 6.09 -14.98 9.96
N ARG A 27 5.49 -13.86 9.59
CA ARG A 27 4.04 -13.67 9.74
C ARG A 27 3.37 -14.14 8.47
N ASP A 28 2.79 -15.32 8.51
CA ASP A 28 2.00 -15.90 7.42
C ASP A 28 0.89 -14.94 6.94
N ILE A 29 1.22 -14.04 6.02
CA ILE A 29 0.33 -12.99 5.54
C ILE A 29 -0.56 -13.57 4.43
N GLY A 30 -1.86 -13.49 4.69
CA GLY A 30 -2.87 -14.00 3.78
C GLY A 30 -3.04 -15.51 3.85
N ALA A 31 -3.76 -16.05 2.88
CA ALA A 31 -3.97 -17.49 2.76
C ALA A 31 -4.08 -17.89 1.28
N ASP A 32 -3.84 -19.17 1.00
CA ASP A 32 -3.86 -19.78 -0.33
C ASP A 32 -5.23 -20.37 -0.71
N ASN A 33 -6.30 -20.01 0.01
CA ASN A 33 -7.65 -20.48 -0.27
C ASN A 33 -8.59 -19.38 -0.77
N GLU A 34 -9.57 -19.79 -1.58
CA GLU A 34 -10.54 -18.90 -2.19
C GLU A 34 -11.42 -18.18 -1.18
N ASP A 35 -11.75 -18.81 -0.03
CA ASP A 35 -12.56 -18.17 1.02
C ASP A 35 -11.89 -16.91 1.57
N TYR A 36 -10.57 -16.97 1.78
CA TYR A 36 -9.78 -15.81 2.17
C TYR A 36 -9.83 -14.72 1.10
N VAL A 37 -9.58 -15.09 -0.16
CA VAL A 37 -9.59 -14.13 -1.29
C VAL A 37 -10.97 -13.47 -1.43
N ASN A 38 -12.05 -14.24 -1.34
CA ASN A 38 -13.43 -13.74 -1.39
C ASN A 38 -13.72 -12.73 -0.26
N ARG A 39 -13.25 -13.00 0.98
CA ARG A 39 -13.39 -12.05 2.09
C ARG A 39 -12.63 -10.74 1.81
N MET A 40 -11.42 -10.84 1.26
CA MET A 40 -10.59 -9.68 0.93
C MET A 40 -11.19 -8.87 -0.23
N LEU A 41 -11.69 -9.52 -1.28
CA LEU A 41 -12.44 -8.88 -2.36
C LEU A 41 -13.71 -8.18 -1.86
N GLY A 42 -14.41 -8.78 -0.89
CA GLY A 42 -15.55 -8.14 -0.24
C GLY A 42 -15.18 -6.84 0.48
N ARG A 43 -14.04 -6.82 1.19
CA ARG A 43 -13.52 -5.59 1.83
C ARG A 43 -13.09 -4.55 0.80
N GLU A 44 -12.37 -4.97 -0.23
CA GLU A 44 -11.93 -4.10 -1.32
C GLU A 44 -13.12 -3.45 -2.04
N ASN A 45 -14.19 -4.21 -2.31
CA ASN A 45 -15.42 -3.69 -2.91
C ASN A 45 -16.08 -2.61 -2.03
N ARG A 46 -16.09 -2.76 -0.70
CA ARG A 46 -16.63 -1.73 0.20
C ARG A 46 -15.84 -0.42 0.08
N ILE A 47 -14.52 -0.50 -0.01
CA ILE A 47 -13.63 0.66 -0.18
C ILE A 47 -13.87 1.33 -1.55
N ALA A 48 -13.99 0.53 -2.61
CA ALA A 48 -14.25 1.03 -3.96
C ALA A 48 -15.62 1.72 -4.07
N ILE A 49 -16.68 1.14 -3.49
CA ILE A 49 -18.04 1.72 -3.47
C ILE A 49 -18.06 3.05 -2.72
N ALA A 50 -17.22 3.21 -1.70
CA ALA A 50 -17.06 4.49 -1.00
C ALA A 50 -16.31 5.58 -1.82
N GLY A 51 -15.90 5.28 -3.07
CA GLY A 51 -15.20 6.21 -3.97
C GLY A 51 -13.73 6.44 -3.59
N LEU A 52 -13.22 5.72 -2.60
CA LEU A 52 -11.94 6.01 -1.97
C LEU A 52 -10.71 5.65 -2.83
N THR A 53 -10.88 4.84 -3.88
CA THR A 53 -9.81 4.45 -4.82
C THR A 53 -9.74 5.32 -6.08
N SER A 54 -10.85 5.98 -6.47
CA SER A 54 -10.96 6.68 -7.76
C SER A 54 -11.00 8.20 -7.65
N CYS A 55 -11.24 8.76 -6.47
CA CYS A 55 -11.43 10.20 -6.30
C CYS A 55 -10.11 11.00 -6.35
N LEU A 56 -9.02 10.49 -5.78
CA LEU A 56 -7.77 11.26 -5.67
C LEU A 56 -7.17 11.70 -7.02
N PRO A 57 -7.05 10.84 -8.07
CA PRO A 57 -6.48 11.27 -9.34
C PRO A 57 -7.23 12.47 -9.95
N SER A 58 -8.57 12.42 -9.93
CA SER A 58 -9.40 13.53 -10.41
C SER A 58 -9.17 14.79 -9.57
N ARG A 59 -9.10 14.65 -8.23
CA ARG A 59 -8.80 15.79 -7.36
C ARG A 59 -7.42 16.38 -7.60
N ILE A 60 -6.39 15.56 -7.85
CA ILE A 60 -5.03 16.03 -8.19
C ILE A 60 -5.06 16.83 -9.49
N MET A 61 -5.82 16.40 -10.51
CA MET A 61 -5.97 17.16 -11.76
C MET A 61 -6.53 18.56 -11.53
N HIS A 62 -7.48 18.72 -10.61
CA HIS A 62 -8.06 20.03 -10.26
C HIS A 62 -7.25 20.81 -9.23
N HIS A 63 -6.45 20.12 -8.41
CA HIS A 63 -5.73 20.66 -7.27
C HIS A 63 -4.33 20.03 -7.16
N GLY A 64 -3.41 20.47 -8.03
CA GLY A 64 -2.07 19.88 -8.15
C GLY A 64 -1.23 19.88 -6.85
N TRP A 65 -1.53 20.76 -5.90
CA TRP A 65 -0.87 20.75 -4.58
C TRP A 65 -1.14 19.46 -3.77
N LEU A 66 -2.22 18.74 -4.06
CA LEU A 66 -2.49 17.43 -3.44
C LEU A 66 -1.42 16.41 -3.80
N LEU A 67 -0.84 16.50 -5.00
CA LEU A 67 0.26 15.63 -5.40
C LEU A 67 1.51 15.88 -4.56
N GLN A 68 1.82 17.14 -4.28
CA GLN A 68 2.93 17.51 -3.41
C GLN A 68 2.72 16.99 -1.99
N VAL A 69 1.52 17.17 -1.44
CA VAL A 69 1.18 16.64 -0.11
C VAL A 69 1.32 15.12 -0.06
N ARG A 70 0.81 14.42 -1.08
CA ARG A 70 0.93 12.96 -1.21
C ARG A 70 2.39 12.52 -1.23
N ASN A 71 3.20 13.11 -2.11
CA ASN A 71 4.60 12.75 -2.26
C ASN A 71 5.39 12.98 -0.97
N THR A 72 5.24 14.16 -0.35
CA THR A 72 5.90 14.44 0.92
C THR A 72 5.46 13.45 2.00
N ALA A 73 4.17 13.10 2.09
CA ALA A 73 3.71 12.11 3.05
C ALA A 73 4.31 10.71 2.80
N ILE A 74 4.39 10.27 1.53
CA ILE A 74 5.01 8.99 1.15
C ILE A 74 6.49 8.97 1.51
N ASP A 75 7.24 10.03 1.16
CA ASP A 75 8.67 10.12 1.47
C ASP A 75 8.93 10.02 2.97
N ASN A 76 8.09 10.65 3.79
CA ASN A 76 8.18 10.57 5.24
C ASN A 76 7.81 9.18 5.77
N ILE A 77 6.72 8.58 5.27
CA ILE A 77 6.32 7.21 5.64
C ILE A 77 7.45 6.20 5.36
N VAL A 78 8.07 6.32 4.19
CA VAL A 78 9.18 5.46 3.76
C VAL A 78 10.40 5.75 4.64
N THR A 79 10.84 7.01 4.74
CA THR A 79 12.03 7.39 5.52
C THR A 79 11.93 6.99 7.00
N ILE A 80 10.75 7.09 7.61
CA ILE A 80 10.51 6.68 9.00
C ILE A 80 10.34 5.17 9.08
N GLY A 81 9.46 4.58 8.28
CA GLY A 81 9.09 3.17 8.41
C GLY A 81 10.23 2.18 8.15
N GLY A 82 11.16 2.51 7.25
CA GLY A 82 12.27 1.63 6.87
C GLY A 82 13.23 1.33 8.02
N PRO A 83 13.93 2.34 8.57
CA PRO A 83 14.91 2.18 9.64
C PRO A 83 14.34 1.55 10.92
N PHE A 84 13.02 1.68 11.16
CA PHE A 84 12.35 1.11 12.33
C PHE A 84 11.73 -0.27 12.10
N GLY A 85 12.01 -0.89 10.95
CA GLY A 85 11.57 -2.26 10.66
C GLY A 85 10.05 -2.39 10.47
N VAL A 86 9.34 -1.31 10.17
CA VAL A 86 7.90 -1.35 9.86
C VAL A 86 7.71 -2.20 8.60
N ARG A 87 6.75 -3.13 8.61
CA ARG A 87 6.58 -4.05 7.49
C ARG A 87 6.09 -3.36 6.22
N GLN A 88 6.42 -3.95 5.07
CA GLN A 88 6.03 -3.44 3.75
C GLN A 88 4.51 -3.39 3.59
N ILE A 89 3.76 -4.38 4.13
CA ILE A 89 2.30 -4.36 4.18
C ILE A 89 1.73 -3.16 4.94
N THR A 90 2.38 -2.79 6.04
CA THR A 90 1.98 -1.68 6.90
C THR A 90 2.25 -0.35 6.23
N ILE A 91 3.38 -0.25 5.53
CA ILE A 91 3.76 0.94 4.76
C ILE A 91 2.83 1.15 3.57
N TYR A 92 2.51 0.08 2.83
CA TYR A 92 1.53 0.15 1.76
C TYR A 92 0.16 0.62 2.29
N ALA A 93 -0.26 0.10 3.45
CA ALA A 93 -1.51 0.51 4.08
C ALA A 93 -1.48 1.99 4.52
N ALA A 94 -0.36 2.46 5.08
CA ALA A 94 -0.17 3.87 5.45
C ALA A 94 -0.32 4.80 4.24
N VAL A 95 0.33 4.49 3.11
CA VAL A 95 0.18 5.26 1.87
C VAL A 95 -1.26 5.19 1.34
N THR A 96 -1.90 4.03 1.44
CA THR A 96 -3.32 3.89 1.08
C THR A 96 -4.21 4.79 1.95
N TYR A 97 -3.94 4.91 3.26
CA TYR A 97 -4.66 5.85 4.11
C TYR A 97 -4.40 7.31 3.74
N VAL A 98 -3.16 7.69 3.39
CA VAL A 98 -2.89 9.03 2.85
C VAL A 98 -3.75 9.29 1.62
N ASP A 99 -3.75 8.38 0.64
CA ASP A 99 -4.49 8.54 -0.61
C ASP A 99 -6.01 8.67 -0.37
N ARG A 100 -6.53 7.88 0.57
CA ARG A 100 -7.93 7.93 0.98
C ARG A 100 -8.27 9.24 1.71
N PHE A 101 -7.42 9.70 2.63
CA PHE A 101 -7.62 10.96 3.34
C PHE A 101 -7.66 12.13 2.35
N LEU A 102 -6.70 12.18 1.43
CA LEU A 102 -6.64 13.19 0.37
C LEU A 102 -7.83 13.11 -0.60
N SER A 103 -8.43 11.93 -0.77
CA SER A 103 -9.64 11.73 -1.58
C SER A 103 -10.87 12.43 -1.01
N VAL A 104 -10.98 12.55 0.32
CA VAL A 104 -12.21 13.03 0.99
C VAL A 104 -12.02 14.31 1.81
N MET A 105 -10.79 14.72 2.11
CA MET A 105 -10.55 15.92 2.92
C MET A 105 -11.18 17.17 2.28
N PRO A 106 -11.76 18.09 3.05
CA PRO A 106 -12.26 19.36 2.52
C PRO A 106 -11.14 20.20 1.90
N ILE A 107 -11.42 20.82 0.75
CA ILE A 107 -10.49 21.77 0.14
C ILE A 107 -10.75 23.14 0.79
N LYS A 108 -10.03 23.43 1.86
CA LYS A 108 -10.01 24.76 2.48
C LYS A 108 -8.88 25.57 1.83
N ASN A 109 -9.09 26.88 1.66
CA ASN A 109 -8.08 27.82 1.12
C ASN A 109 -6.81 27.91 1.98
N GLU A 110 -6.84 27.39 3.20
CA GLU A 110 -5.68 27.16 4.03
C GLU A 110 -4.97 25.91 3.53
N ARG A 111 -3.94 26.14 2.69
CA ARG A 111 -3.00 25.13 2.20
C ARG A 111 -2.73 24.12 3.31
N PHE A 112 -3.17 22.88 3.16
CA PHE A 112 -3.03 21.86 4.20
C PHE A 112 -1.53 21.70 4.52
N ARG A 113 -1.12 22.25 5.66
CA ARG A 113 0.28 22.59 5.94
C ARG A 113 1.06 21.50 6.64
N ILE A 114 0.60 20.25 6.66
CA ILE A 114 1.37 19.20 7.34
C ILE A 114 1.27 17.82 6.68
N PRO A 115 1.83 17.63 5.47
CA PRO A 115 1.96 16.30 4.85
C PRO A 115 2.73 15.29 5.74
N VAL A 116 3.72 15.78 6.50
CA VAL A 116 4.54 14.94 7.40
C VAL A 116 3.69 14.30 8.49
N LEU A 117 2.94 15.10 9.24
CA LEU A 117 2.00 14.67 10.29
C LEU A 117 0.92 13.74 9.75
N LEU A 118 0.37 14.02 8.55
CA LEU A 118 -0.56 13.10 7.89
C LEU A 118 0.11 11.74 7.62
N GLY A 119 1.34 11.75 7.11
CA GLY A 119 2.12 10.52 6.89
C GLY A 119 2.34 9.72 8.17
N MET A 120 2.77 10.38 9.24
CA MET A 120 3.01 9.77 10.55
C MET A 120 1.73 9.20 11.17
N ALA A 121 0.63 9.94 11.12
CA ALA A 121 -0.67 9.49 11.63
C ALA A 121 -1.19 8.27 10.85
N CYS A 122 -1.07 8.28 9.52
CA CYS A 122 -1.42 7.13 8.68
C CYS A 122 -0.52 5.91 8.95
N LEU A 123 0.77 6.12 9.22
CA LEU A 123 1.70 5.06 9.58
C LEU A 123 1.39 4.47 10.95
N ASN A 124 1.07 5.31 11.93
CA ASN A 124 0.63 4.87 13.26
C ASN A 124 -0.66 4.05 13.15
N LEU A 125 -1.68 4.56 12.45
CA LEU A 125 -2.93 3.84 12.21
C LEU A 125 -2.70 2.48 11.51
N ALA A 126 -1.84 2.45 10.49
CA ALA A 126 -1.52 1.20 9.80
C ALA A 126 -0.85 0.19 10.74
N SER A 127 0.06 0.65 11.58
CA SER A 127 0.74 -0.17 12.59
C SER A 127 -0.26 -0.69 13.63
N GLU A 128 -1.18 0.13 14.11
CA GLU A 128 -2.24 -0.31 15.03
C GLU A 128 -3.21 -1.34 14.43
N VAL A 129 -3.46 -1.27 13.11
CA VAL A 129 -4.38 -2.18 12.42
C VAL A 129 -3.70 -3.49 12.03
N LEU A 130 -2.44 -3.47 11.62
CA LEU A 130 -1.74 -4.61 11.05
C LEU A 130 -0.69 -5.22 11.99
N GLU A 131 -0.18 -4.46 12.96
CA GLU A 131 0.96 -4.81 13.82
C GLU A 131 0.66 -4.73 15.32
N ARG A 132 -0.60 -4.50 15.74
CA ARG A 132 -1.09 -4.28 17.13
C ARG A 132 -0.43 -5.07 18.27
N TYR A 133 0.15 -6.24 18.00
CA TYR A 133 0.69 -7.16 19.01
C TYR A 133 2.22 -7.29 18.98
N GLU A 134 2.91 -6.54 18.13
CA GLU A 134 4.37 -6.55 17.99
C GLU A 134 4.91 -5.14 17.84
N HIS A 135 6.22 -4.95 18.13
CA HIS A 135 7.06 -3.77 17.94
C HIS A 135 6.38 -2.58 17.23
N GLN A 136 5.42 -1.94 17.91
CA GLN A 136 4.96 -0.64 17.49
C GLN A 136 6.17 0.26 17.59
N VAL A 137 6.49 0.93 16.49
CA VAL A 137 7.51 1.97 16.55
C VAL A 137 7.05 2.96 17.59
N ASP A 138 7.90 3.19 18.60
CA ASP A 138 7.61 4.16 19.63
C ASP A 138 7.37 5.51 18.94
N LEU A 139 6.25 6.16 19.24
CA LEU A 139 5.91 7.46 18.68
C LEU A 139 7.00 8.50 19.01
N SER A 140 7.76 8.30 20.08
CA SER A 140 8.95 9.11 20.42
C SER A 140 10.07 9.02 19.37
N GLU A 141 10.17 7.91 18.63
CA GLU A 141 11.10 7.79 17.51
C GLU A 141 10.63 8.61 16.30
N TYR A 142 9.32 8.82 16.14
CA TYR A 142 8.78 9.67 15.09
C TYR A 142 9.07 11.17 15.34
N GLU A 143 9.17 11.60 16.60
CA GLU A 143 9.55 12.97 17.00
C GLU A 143 10.96 13.37 16.48
N LYS A 144 11.82 12.39 16.16
CA LYS A 144 13.15 12.66 15.58
C LYS A 144 13.10 13.06 14.10
N PHE A 145 12.00 12.73 13.41
CA PHE A 145 11.83 12.97 11.97
C PHE A 145 10.88 14.12 11.68
N ALA A 146 10.13 14.58 12.68
CA ALA A 146 9.24 15.71 12.54
C ALA A 146 9.17 16.52 13.83
N ASP A 147 9.03 17.84 13.71
CA ASP A 147 8.81 18.76 14.83
C ASP A 147 7.39 18.63 15.43
N TYR A 148 6.88 17.39 15.59
CA TYR A 148 5.57 17.07 16.18
C TYR A 148 5.76 16.16 17.37
N ASP A 149 5.10 16.49 18.47
CA ASP A 149 5.01 15.62 19.65
C ASP A 149 4.04 14.45 19.42
N GLU A 150 4.17 13.42 20.25
CA GLU A 150 3.27 12.26 20.27
C GLU A 150 1.79 12.65 20.29
N THR A 151 1.42 13.67 21.09
CA THR A 151 0.03 14.12 21.23
C THR A 151 -0.52 14.64 19.90
N THR A 152 0.26 15.42 19.16
CA THR A 152 -0.13 15.95 17.86
C THR A 152 -0.31 14.83 16.82
N ILE A 153 0.56 13.81 16.87
CA ILE A 153 0.46 12.63 15.98
C ILE A 153 -0.81 11.83 16.31
N MET A 154 -1.11 11.62 17.59
CA MET A 154 -2.32 10.95 18.04
C MET A 154 -3.58 11.73 17.64
N ASP A 155 -3.62 13.04 17.85
CA ASP A 155 -4.76 13.88 17.45
C ASP A 155 -5.04 13.79 15.95
N MET A 156 -3.98 13.78 15.13
CA MET A 156 -4.13 13.58 13.70
C MET A 156 -4.57 12.14 13.36
N THR A 157 -4.09 11.14 14.09
CA THR A 157 -4.50 9.74 13.92
C THR A 157 -6.00 9.58 14.18
N ASP A 158 -6.50 10.15 15.28
CA ASP A 158 -7.92 10.15 15.62
C ASP A 158 -8.75 10.87 14.55
N HIS A 159 -8.23 11.96 13.98
CA HIS A 159 -8.88 12.66 12.88
C HIS A 159 -8.99 11.78 11.62
N VAL A 160 -7.93 11.04 11.27
CA VAL A 160 -7.92 10.08 10.16
C VAL A 160 -8.93 8.95 10.41
N ILE A 161 -8.94 8.37 11.62
CA ILE A 161 -9.89 7.32 12.02
C ILE A 161 -11.33 7.83 11.88
N HIS A 162 -11.62 9.01 12.44
CA HIS A 162 -12.93 9.63 12.37
C HIS A 162 -13.38 9.87 10.92
N GLN A 163 -12.46 10.31 10.06
CA GLN A 163 -12.74 10.52 8.64
C GLN A 163 -13.07 9.22 7.90
N PHE A 164 -12.51 8.09 8.31
CA PHE A 164 -12.75 6.79 7.68
C PHE A 164 -13.94 6.01 8.26
N GLY A 165 -14.28 6.22 9.53
CA GLY A 165 -15.40 5.54 10.19
C GLY A 165 -15.32 4.01 10.04
N GLU A 166 -16.38 3.38 9.53
CA GLU A 166 -16.43 1.93 9.34
C GLU A 166 -15.49 1.39 8.25
N THR A 167 -14.88 2.29 7.47
CA THR A 167 -13.97 1.92 6.37
C THR A 167 -12.50 1.91 6.76
N VAL A 168 -12.16 2.08 8.06
CA VAL A 168 -10.75 2.07 8.54
C VAL A 168 -9.99 0.83 8.06
N THR A 169 -10.66 -0.31 7.81
CA THR A 169 -10.01 -1.48 7.23
C THR A 169 -9.26 -1.15 5.92
N CYS A 170 -8.05 -1.66 5.77
CA CYS A 170 -7.28 -1.58 4.53
C CYS A 170 -7.13 -2.96 3.89
N VAL A 171 -7.15 -3.00 2.55
CA VAL A 171 -6.78 -4.16 1.75
C VAL A 171 -5.52 -3.81 0.99
N THR A 172 -4.47 -4.62 1.09
CA THR A 172 -3.20 -4.41 0.39
C THR A 172 -2.97 -5.52 -0.64
N PRO A 173 -2.20 -5.25 -1.72
CA PRO A 173 -1.86 -6.26 -2.70
C PRO A 173 -1.10 -7.45 -2.09
N ILE A 174 -0.28 -7.18 -1.06
CA ILE A 174 0.56 -8.18 -0.38
C ILE A 174 -0.28 -9.30 0.25
N GLN A 175 -1.50 -8.99 0.70
CA GLN A 175 -2.42 -9.97 1.27
C GLN A 175 -2.87 -11.06 0.28
N PHE A 176 -2.76 -10.82 -1.02
CA PHE A 176 -3.11 -11.79 -2.05
C PHE A 176 -1.91 -12.60 -2.57
N THR A 177 -0.69 -12.19 -2.23
CA THR A 177 0.56 -12.78 -2.75
C THR A 177 0.63 -14.29 -2.48
N LYS A 178 0.27 -14.75 -1.28
CA LYS A 178 0.29 -16.18 -0.93
C LYS A 178 -0.60 -17.02 -1.86
N TYR A 179 -1.83 -16.57 -2.11
CA TYR A 179 -2.74 -17.22 -3.05
C TYR A 179 -2.17 -17.25 -4.47
N PHE A 180 -1.73 -16.10 -4.99
CA PHE A 180 -1.24 -16.03 -6.36
C PHE A 180 0.07 -16.80 -6.58
N LEU A 181 0.97 -16.83 -5.60
CA LEU A 181 2.19 -17.63 -5.68
C LEU A 181 1.86 -19.12 -5.77
N SER A 182 0.91 -19.61 -4.97
CA SER A 182 0.46 -21.01 -5.04
C SER A 182 -0.10 -21.40 -6.41
N ARG A 183 -0.60 -20.40 -7.17
CA ARG A 183 -1.21 -20.61 -8.49
C ARG A 183 -0.21 -20.49 -9.63
N PHE A 184 0.62 -19.45 -9.61
CA PHE A 184 1.48 -19.07 -10.73
C PHE A 184 2.92 -19.55 -10.59
N CYS A 185 3.42 -19.72 -9.36
CA CYS A 185 4.79 -20.17 -9.13
C CYS A 185 4.82 -21.71 -9.10
N ARG A 186 4.96 -22.32 -10.28
CA ARG A 186 5.01 -23.79 -10.44
C ARG A 186 6.32 -24.42 -9.97
N ASP A 187 7.37 -23.61 -9.81
CA ASP A 187 8.70 -24.04 -9.37
C ASP A 187 8.90 -23.66 -7.90
N ASN A 188 8.72 -24.65 -7.02
CA ASN A 188 8.85 -24.47 -5.57
C ASN A 188 10.23 -23.95 -5.14
N THR A 189 11.29 -24.17 -5.94
CA THR A 189 12.63 -23.67 -5.62
C THR A 189 12.74 -22.16 -5.78
N ARG A 190 11.80 -21.54 -6.51
CA ARG A 190 11.76 -20.11 -6.82
C ARG A 190 10.68 -19.36 -6.06
N THR A 191 9.86 -20.04 -5.25
CA THR A 191 8.73 -19.42 -4.55
C THR A 191 9.16 -18.26 -3.69
N GLU A 192 10.26 -18.40 -2.93
CA GLU A 192 10.74 -17.33 -2.06
C GLU A 192 11.28 -16.13 -2.85
N TYR A 193 12.07 -16.38 -3.88
CA TYR A 193 12.49 -15.33 -4.81
C TYR A 193 11.29 -14.61 -5.45
N ALA A 194 10.28 -15.36 -5.89
CA ALA A 194 9.08 -14.80 -6.48
C ALA A 194 8.28 -14.00 -5.45
N ARG A 195 8.21 -14.43 -4.19
CA ARG A 195 7.58 -13.69 -3.09
C ARG A 195 8.24 -12.34 -2.86
N ILE A 196 9.56 -12.32 -2.65
CA ILE A 196 10.34 -11.09 -2.44
C ILE A 196 10.15 -10.15 -3.63
N LYS A 197 10.32 -10.66 -4.85
CA LYS A 197 10.17 -9.86 -6.07
C LYS A 197 8.73 -9.35 -6.25
N THR A 198 7.72 -10.13 -5.87
CA THR A 198 6.31 -9.70 -5.90
C THR A 198 6.10 -8.50 -4.99
N VAL A 199 6.55 -8.59 -3.74
CA VAL A 199 6.43 -7.48 -2.77
C VAL A 199 7.19 -6.26 -3.28
N HIS A 200 8.40 -6.43 -3.81
CA HIS A 200 9.18 -5.32 -4.37
C HIS A 200 8.44 -4.63 -5.53
N VAL A 201 7.84 -5.38 -6.45
CA VAL A 201 7.03 -4.82 -7.55
C VAL A 201 5.81 -4.09 -7.01
N ILE A 202 5.10 -4.66 -6.02
CA ILE A 202 3.97 -4.00 -5.35
C ILE A 202 4.41 -2.66 -4.75
N MET A 203 5.50 -2.62 -3.99
CA MET A 203 5.95 -1.38 -3.35
C MET A 203 6.34 -0.32 -4.37
N SER A 204 6.90 -0.73 -5.51
CA SER A 204 7.25 0.20 -6.60
C SER A 204 6.06 0.94 -7.20
N THR A 205 4.81 0.47 -7.00
CA THR A 205 3.62 1.13 -7.53
C THR A 205 3.19 2.34 -6.70
N LEU A 206 3.64 2.48 -5.45
CA LEU A 206 3.18 3.52 -4.53
C LEU A 206 3.49 4.94 -5.04
N GLY A 207 4.61 5.11 -5.73
CA GLY A 207 5.00 6.39 -6.33
C GLY A 207 4.25 6.74 -7.61
N ASP A 208 3.59 5.77 -8.26
CA ASP A 208 2.97 5.98 -9.58
C ASP A 208 1.50 6.35 -9.46
N VAL A 209 1.22 7.63 -9.72
CA VAL A 209 -0.14 8.21 -9.70
C VAL A 209 -1.09 7.49 -10.67
N ARG A 210 -0.56 6.91 -11.77
CA ARG A 210 -1.37 6.19 -12.77
C ARG A 210 -1.86 4.84 -12.23
N LEU A 211 -1.17 4.29 -11.24
CA LEU A 211 -1.46 2.98 -10.67
C LEU A 211 -2.27 3.07 -9.37
N MET A 212 -2.40 4.25 -8.75
CA MET A 212 -3.09 4.40 -7.45
C MET A 212 -4.57 3.99 -7.47
N SER A 213 -5.22 4.06 -8.64
CA SER A 213 -6.63 3.68 -8.79
C SER A 213 -6.85 2.19 -9.05
N LEU A 214 -5.76 1.45 -9.27
CA LEU A 214 -5.86 0.00 -9.45
C LEU A 214 -6.25 -0.65 -8.13
N ARG A 215 -7.14 -1.63 -8.25
CA ARG A 215 -7.57 -2.44 -7.12
C ARG A 215 -6.38 -3.24 -6.56
N PRO A 216 -6.16 -3.26 -5.24
CA PRO A 216 -5.16 -4.11 -4.60
C PRO A 216 -5.06 -5.55 -5.12
N PHE A 217 -6.20 -6.20 -5.39
CA PHE A 217 -6.26 -7.54 -6.00
C PHE A 217 -5.56 -7.60 -7.36
N ILE A 218 -5.83 -6.62 -8.23
CA ILE A 218 -5.25 -6.53 -9.57
C ILE A 218 -3.75 -6.25 -9.50
N VAL A 219 -3.32 -5.36 -8.59
CA VAL A 219 -1.90 -5.08 -8.37
C VAL A 219 -1.18 -6.33 -7.88
N GLY A 220 -1.75 -7.07 -6.91
CA GLY A 220 -1.17 -8.29 -6.38
C GLY A 220 -1.07 -9.39 -7.43
N LEU A 221 -2.13 -9.56 -8.24
CA LEU A 221 -2.17 -10.48 -9.37
C LEU A 221 -1.06 -10.18 -10.38
N ALA A 222 -1.01 -8.95 -10.87
CA ALA A 222 -0.05 -8.53 -11.89
C ALA A 222 1.40 -8.64 -11.39
N ALA A 223 1.67 -8.19 -10.17
CA ALA A 223 2.99 -8.27 -9.56
C ALA A 223 3.45 -9.72 -9.38
N THR A 224 2.56 -10.59 -8.88
CA THR A 224 2.90 -12.01 -8.67
C THR A 224 3.13 -12.73 -9.99
N LEU A 225 2.30 -12.44 -10.99
CA LEU A 225 2.45 -13.03 -12.32
C LEU A 225 3.79 -12.61 -12.96
N LEU A 226 4.16 -11.33 -12.84
CA LEU A 226 5.45 -10.82 -13.33
C LEU A 226 6.65 -11.42 -12.58
N ALA A 227 6.54 -11.60 -11.26
CA ALA A 227 7.62 -12.13 -10.43
C ALA A 227 7.82 -13.64 -10.59
N SER A 228 6.73 -14.39 -10.77
CA SER A 228 6.74 -15.86 -10.86
C SER A 228 7.28 -16.35 -12.22
N ASN A 229 7.18 -15.53 -13.27
CA ASN A 229 7.59 -15.92 -14.61
C ASN A 229 8.99 -15.40 -14.93
N PRO A 230 9.92 -16.26 -15.39
CA PRO A 230 11.27 -15.83 -15.77
C PRO A 230 11.29 -15.05 -17.09
N ASN A 231 10.26 -15.23 -17.92
CA ASN A 231 10.11 -14.57 -19.22
C ASN A 231 8.96 -13.56 -19.17
N ILE A 232 9.07 -12.50 -19.97
CA ILE A 232 7.96 -11.59 -20.22
C ILE A 232 6.84 -12.38 -20.89
N LEU A 233 5.67 -12.42 -20.25
CA LEU A 233 4.50 -13.07 -20.81
C LEU A 233 3.91 -12.20 -21.92
N ASN A 234 3.48 -12.83 -23.02
CA ASN A 234 2.64 -12.17 -24.00
C ASN A 234 1.18 -12.10 -23.56
N GLU A 235 0.37 -11.31 -24.25
CA GLU A 235 -1.05 -11.09 -23.92
C GLU A 235 -1.85 -12.40 -23.84
N GLY A 236 -1.61 -13.35 -24.75
CA GLY A 236 -2.29 -14.65 -24.75
C GLY A 236 -1.93 -15.50 -23.53
N GLN A 237 -0.68 -15.45 -23.08
CA GLN A 237 -0.24 -16.14 -21.86
C GLN A 237 -0.82 -15.51 -20.61
N ILE A 238 -0.86 -14.17 -20.54
CA ILE A 238 -1.52 -13.45 -19.44
C ILE A 238 -3.01 -13.82 -19.38
N ALA A 239 -3.70 -13.77 -20.52
CA ALA A 239 -5.11 -14.14 -20.62
C ALA A 239 -5.37 -15.58 -20.17
N THR A 240 -4.46 -16.51 -20.51
CA THR A 240 -4.54 -17.91 -20.09
C THR A 240 -4.45 -18.03 -18.56
N GLU A 241 -3.47 -17.39 -17.93
CA GLU A 241 -3.31 -17.43 -16.48
C GLU A 241 -4.47 -16.76 -15.74
N ILE A 242 -5.00 -15.64 -16.27
CA ILE A 242 -6.18 -14.96 -15.74
C ILE A 242 -7.45 -15.83 -15.86
N SER A 243 -7.63 -16.52 -17.00
CA SER A 243 -8.78 -17.42 -17.23
C SER A 243 -8.80 -18.63 -16.29
N ALA A 244 -7.67 -18.91 -15.66
CA ALA A 244 -7.51 -20.02 -14.72
C ALA A 244 -7.92 -19.64 -13.29
N LEU A 245 -8.32 -18.38 -13.05
CA LEU A 245 -8.89 -17.88 -11.80
C LEU A 245 -10.43 -18.03 -11.79
N PRO A 246 -11.05 -18.08 -10.60
CA PRO A 246 -12.51 -18.07 -10.47
C PRO A 246 -13.16 -16.92 -11.26
N PRO A 247 -14.16 -17.20 -12.14
CA PRO A 247 -14.72 -16.22 -13.06
C PRO A 247 -15.47 -15.08 -12.34
N ASN A 248 -15.94 -15.31 -11.13
CA ASN A 248 -16.59 -14.31 -10.28
C ASN A 248 -15.62 -13.23 -9.74
N TRP A 249 -14.30 -13.42 -9.89
CA TRP A 249 -13.29 -12.44 -9.49
C TRP A 249 -12.90 -11.47 -10.60
N LEU A 250 -13.25 -11.80 -11.85
CA LEU A 250 -13.02 -10.96 -13.02
C LEU A 250 -14.07 -9.86 -13.06
N ILE A 251 -13.94 -8.88 -12.17
CA ILE A 251 -14.80 -7.70 -12.13
C ILE A 251 -14.40 -6.82 -13.32
N PRO A 252 -15.36 -6.31 -14.12
CA PRO A 252 -15.06 -5.37 -15.19
C PRO A 252 -14.33 -4.16 -14.61
N LEU A 253 -13.21 -3.78 -15.24
CA LEU A 253 -12.43 -2.58 -14.92
C LEU A 253 -13.27 -1.30 -15.14
#